data_AF-A0A364LL35-F1
#
_entry.id   AF-A0A364LL35-F1
#
_cell.length_a   1.000
_cell.length_b   1.000
_cell.length_c   1.000
_cell.angle_alpha   90.00
_cell.angle_beta   90.00
_cell.angle_gamma   90.00
#
_symmetry.space_group_name_H-M   'P 1'
#
loop_
_entity.id
_entity.type
_entity.pdbx_description
1 polymer ?
#
loop_
_entity_poly.entity_id
_entity_poly.type
_entity_poly.pdbx_seq_one_letter_code
_entity_poly.pdbx_strand_id
1 'polypeptide(L)'
;MKKNSSNAYQAGLDKKNEAVISAHFMDKINRNSELTLYNSEIFFERAIYVSPDWVFKGLIPSLLKASRQFVSERVSAAKKRAILNFKEYGLSAASDIGTAEFIAEVMFDRQFLKGRKSNYSHLDLVSDIKELIRKNQIIRMVIPALPYKSTSPLKSRGIFPDLSEVNFLLGLAEIAQTIARIYAEHPSAPKIPAKFTVISDGSRFNRFLNEPLENIHNYQQQLNWWINQLEIGEYVEIADYQQSIENSLPKAQYLQKNTIRNQVVQLYTELMLPILNPSAMTQTLNEAIARDPDPETDYSEGRFVPLFKSLVYTISYQCLQHHALINGMEYDSLYAEIIRRIFEPYSSLEAVDSSLHTLEYLRQKMLEEAWLAAMYYIAEIRSDRDLAADPVLTCFPDTIRWTIHAKRGQLALLTTAGQGDPVQPWHGSAVCQLTTTNKIKFYTHPVLLLEGKGATPILVDDPQNLFGLKNQPLFYVGSDIHFKDSDDLLRQIESLLTRKRKL
;
A
#
# COMPACT_ATOMS: atom_id res chain seq x y z
N MET A 1 -16.45 35.43 14.21
CA MET A 1 -15.10 34.90 14.51
C MET A 1 -14.33 34.75 13.21
N LYS A 2 -13.17 35.40 13.08
CA LYS A 2 -12.26 35.20 11.94
C LYS A 2 -11.80 33.73 11.96
N LYS A 3 -12.04 32.99 10.87
CA LYS A 3 -11.43 31.66 10.65
C LYS A 3 -9.92 31.84 10.76
N ASN A 4 -9.29 31.30 11.80
CA ASN A 4 -7.84 31.09 11.80
C ASN A 4 -7.57 30.00 10.76
N SER A 5 -7.26 30.42 9.54
CA SER A 5 -7.05 29.58 8.35
C SER A 5 -5.74 28.80 8.36
N SER A 6 -5.09 28.61 9.52
CA SER A 6 -3.78 27.95 9.61
C SER A 6 -3.85 26.42 9.68
N ASN A 7 -5.06 25.84 9.84
CA ASN A 7 -5.28 24.39 9.94
C ASN A 7 -6.12 23.79 8.79
N ALA A 8 -6.53 24.61 7.81
CA ALA A 8 -7.23 24.10 6.64
C ALA A 8 -6.31 23.20 5.82
N TYR A 9 -6.86 22.11 5.27
CA TYR A 9 -6.23 21.30 4.24
C TYR A 9 -5.54 22.22 3.21
N GLN A 10 -4.21 22.21 3.17
CA GLN A 10 -3.51 22.85 2.07
C GLN A 10 -3.62 21.88 0.91
N ALA A 11 -4.30 22.30 -0.16
CA ALA A 11 -4.32 21.55 -1.38
C ALA A 11 -2.88 21.23 -1.81
N GLY A 12 -2.66 19.96 -2.14
CA GLY A 12 -1.33 19.44 -2.43
C GLY A 12 -0.71 18.69 -1.25
N LEU A 13 0.12 17.72 -1.58
CA LEU A 13 0.96 16.97 -0.65
C LEU A 13 1.91 17.93 0.11
N ASP A 14 2.16 17.67 1.40
CA ASP A 14 3.04 18.51 2.23
C ASP A 14 4.42 18.63 1.58
N LYS A 15 4.76 19.84 1.08
CA LYS A 15 6.03 20.12 0.41
C LYS A 15 7.25 19.84 1.29
N LYS A 16 7.08 19.92 2.61
CA LYS A 16 8.16 19.76 3.58
C LYS A 16 8.34 18.30 3.98
N ASN A 17 7.24 17.63 4.32
CA ASN A 17 7.25 16.31 4.96
C ASN A 17 6.27 15.35 4.28
N GLU A 18 6.68 14.78 3.15
CA GLU A 18 5.80 13.94 2.35
C GLU A 18 5.83 12.47 2.81
N ALA A 19 6.92 12.04 3.46
CA ALA A 19 7.09 10.70 4.04
C ALA A 19 6.71 9.57 3.06
N VAL A 20 6.99 9.79 1.76
CA VAL A 20 6.41 8.97 0.68
C VAL A 20 7.09 7.60 0.59
N ILE A 21 8.28 7.40 1.17
CA ILE A 21 9.13 6.29 0.71
C ILE A 21 9.98 5.68 1.84
N SER A 22 9.55 4.53 2.35
CA SER A 22 10.41 3.64 3.13
C SER A 22 11.27 2.80 2.18
N ALA A 23 12.34 3.40 1.64
CA ALA A 23 13.23 2.73 0.69
C ALA A 23 14.24 1.78 1.33
N HIS A 24 14.60 2.04 2.59
CA HIS A 24 15.75 1.41 3.23
C HIS A 24 15.56 -0.07 3.56
N PHE A 25 14.32 -0.52 3.70
CA PHE A 25 14.07 -1.86 4.24
C PHE A 25 14.39 -2.96 3.22
N MET A 26 14.05 -2.79 1.93
CA MET A 26 14.35 -3.80 0.90
C MET A 26 15.85 -3.92 0.65
N ASP A 27 16.59 -2.80 0.61
CA ASP A 27 18.05 -2.83 0.46
C ASP A 27 18.71 -3.59 1.62
N LYS A 28 18.25 -3.33 2.86
CA LYS A 28 18.73 -4.05 4.05
C LYS A 28 18.42 -5.55 3.99
N ILE A 29 17.21 -5.93 3.60
CA ILE A 29 16.80 -7.35 3.51
C ILE A 29 17.58 -8.05 2.38
N ASN A 30 17.72 -7.41 1.22
CA ASN A 30 18.39 -7.96 0.05
C ASN A 30 19.89 -8.23 0.29
N ARG A 31 20.55 -7.41 1.11
CA ARG A 31 21.96 -7.60 1.49
C ARG A 31 22.17 -8.67 2.57
N ASN A 32 21.12 -9.18 3.20
CA ASN A 32 21.27 -10.24 4.19
C ASN A 32 21.51 -11.58 3.47
N SER A 33 22.74 -12.08 3.53
CA SER A 33 23.15 -13.34 2.89
C SER A 33 22.46 -14.59 3.46
N GLU A 34 21.88 -14.51 4.66
CA GLU A 34 21.09 -15.59 5.26
C GLU A 34 19.71 -15.73 4.61
N LEU A 35 19.23 -14.70 3.90
CA LEU A 35 17.92 -14.71 3.25
C LEU A 35 18.06 -15.15 1.79
N THR A 36 17.33 -16.21 1.46
CA THR A 36 17.26 -16.78 0.11
C THR A 36 15.80 -17.02 -0.25
N LEU A 37 15.49 -16.82 -1.53
CA LEU A 37 14.24 -17.29 -2.10
C LEU A 37 14.31 -18.83 -2.23
N TYR A 38 13.17 -19.48 -2.09
CA TYR A 38 13.02 -20.87 -2.51
C TYR A 38 13.21 -20.95 -4.02
N ASN A 39 13.94 -21.96 -4.47
CA ASN A 39 13.80 -22.36 -5.87
C ASN A 39 12.43 -23.05 -6.05
N SER A 40 12.04 -23.31 -7.30
CA SER A 40 10.74 -23.92 -7.59
C SER A 40 10.52 -25.25 -6.87
N GLU A 41 11.55 -26.10 -6.80
CA GLU A 41 11.49 -27.40 -6.12
C GLU A 41 11.18 -27.24 -4.62
N ILE A 42 11.98 -26.46 -3.90
CA ILE A 42 11.81 -26.20 -2.47
C ILE A 42 10.47 -25.51 -2.19
N PHE A 43 10.05 -24.59 -3.06
CA PHE A 43 8.78 -23.90 -2.91
C PHE A 43 7.61 -24.88 -2.92
N PHE A 44 7.55 -25.79 -3.90
CA PHE A 44 6.48 -26.77 -4.00
C PHE A 44 6.60 -27.90 -2.97
N GLU A 45 7.80 -28.30 -2.58
CA GLU A 45 8.02 -29.29 -1.51
C GLU A 45 7.50 -28.78 -0.16
N ARG A 46 7.72 -27.49 0.13
CA ARG A 46 7.25 -26.85 1.36
C ARG A 46 5.78 -26.46 1.31
N ALA A 47 5.18 -26.37 0.12
CA ALA A 47 3.83 -25.87 -0.04
C ALA A 47 2.80 -26.83 0.57
N ILE A 48 1.77 -26.24 1.18
CA ILE A 48 0.58 -26.96 1.60
C ILE A 48 -0.57 -26.53 0.71
N TYR A 49 -1.22 -27.53 0.12
CA TYR A 49 -2.34 -27.33 -0.79
C TYR A 49 -3.65 -27.41 -0.02
N VAL A 50 -4.52 -26.43 -0.22
CA VAL A 50 -5.88 -26.39 0.34
C VAL A 50 -6.90 -26.31 -0.79
N SER A 51 -8.10 -26.83 -0.55
CA SER A 51 -9.19 -26.74 -1.53
C SER A 51 -9.86 -25.35 -1.50
N PRO A 52 -10.55 -24.94 -2.58
CA PRO A 52 -11.43 -23.77 -2.55
C PRO A 52 -12.44 -23.82 -1.40
N ASP A 53 -12.97 -25.00 -1.08
CA ASP A 53 -13.91 -25.19 0.03
C ASP A 53 -13.28 -24.87 1.39
N TRP A 54 -12.02 -25.23 1.62
CA TRP A 54 -11.30 -24.85 2.84
C TRP A 54 -11.24 -23.33 3.00
N VAL A 55 -11.06 -22.60 1.89
CA VAL A 55 -11.04 -21.13 1.88
C VAL A 55 -12.44 -20.54 2.09
N PHE A 56 -13.43 -20.94 1.27
CA PHE A 56 -14.76 -20.33 1.28
C PHE A 56 -15.64 -20.75 2.45
N LYS A 57 -15.54 -21.99 2.90
CA LYS A 57 -16.37 -22.53 4.00
C LYS A 57 -15.66 -22.50 5.35
N GLY A 58 -14.34 -22.36 5.35
CA GLY A 58 -13.51 -22.25 6.55
C GLY A 58 -13.00 -20.83 6.75
N LEU A 59 -11.88 -20.50 6.07
CA LEU A 59 -11.08 -19.32 6.34
C LEU A 59 -11.86 -17.99 6.24
N ILE A 60 -12.62 -17.79 5.16
CA ILE A 60 -13.39 -16.55 4.95
C ILE A 60 -14.42 -16.34 6.08
N PRO A 61 -15.27 -17.33 6.43
CA PRO A 61 -16.13 -17.25 7.60
C PRO A 61 -15.40 -16.88 8.90
N SER A 62 -14.21 -17.44 9.14
CA SER A 62 -13.39 -17.11 10.33
C SER A 62 -12.97 -15.63 10.32
N LEU A 63 -12.48 -15.13 9.17
CA LEU A 63 -12.09 -13.73 8.99
C LEU A 63 -13.27 -12.78 9.21
N LEU A 64 -14.43 -13.08 8.60
CA LEU A 64 -15.64 -12.27 8.72
C LEU A 64 -16.21 -12.27 10.14
N LYS A 65 -16.18 -13.43 10.83
CA LYS A 65 -16.59 -13.52 12.24
C LYS A 65 -15.71 -12.63 13.13
N ALA A 66 -14.39 -12.73 12.99
CA ALA A 66 -13.45 -11.91 13.74
C ALA A 66 -13.61 -10.41 13.43
N SER A 67 -13.87 -10.07 12.16
CA SER A 67 -14.14 -8.70 11.71
C SER A 67 -15.41 -8.13 12.36
N ARG A 68 -16.53 -8.87 12.35
CA ARG A 68 -17.78 -8.45 13.00
C ARG A 68 -17.62 -8.22 14.50
N GLN A 69 -16.90 -9.10 15.19
CA GLN A 69 -16.59 -8.93 16.61
C GLN A 69 -15.79 -7.65 16.84
N PHE A 70 -14.74 -7.44 16.05
CA PHE A 70 -13.90 -6.26 16.15
C PHE A 70 -14.68 -4.97 15.90
N VAL A 71 -15.56 -4.91 14.89
CA VAL A 71 -16.45 -3.77 14.64
C VAL A 71 -17.32 -3.47 15.87
N SER A 72 -17.95 -4.48 16.48
CA SER A 72 -18.74 -4.30 17.71
C SER A 72 -17.91 -3.70 18.85
N GLU A 73 -16.69 -4.21 19.07
CA GLU A 73 -15.77 -3.66 20.07
C GLU A 73 -15.38 -2.20 19.77
N ARG A 74 -15.19 -1.86 18.50
CA ARG A 74 -14.80 -0.51 18.06
C ARG A 74 -15.93 0.50 18.22
N VAL A 75 -17.19 0.13 17.95
CA VAL A 75 -18.35 0.99 18.20
C VAL A 75 -18.39 1.42 19.67
N SER A 76 -18.33 0.45 20.60
CA SER A 76 -18.35 0.73 22.04
C SER A 76 -17.14 1.57 22.48
N ALA A 77 -15.96 1.29 21.94
CA ALA A 77 -14.75 2.04 22.26
C ALA A 77 -14.81 3.49 21.76
N ALA A 78 -15.30 3.72 20.54
CA ALA A 78 -15.46 5.06 19.97
C ALA A 78 -16.44 5.91 20.79
N LYS A 79 -17.60 5.34 21.15
CA LYS A 79 -18.59 6.03 22.00
C LYS A 79 -18.01 6.44 23.36
N LYS A 80 -17.33 5.50 24.04
CA LYS A 80 -16.67 5.79 25.32
C LYS A 80 -15.62 6.89 25.20
N ARG A 81 -14.80 6.88 24.14
CA ARG A 81 -13.77 7.89 23.94
C ARG A 81 -14.36 9.26 23.62
N ALA A 82 -15.43 9.35 22.85
CA ALA A 82 -16.04 10.63 22.49
C ALA A 82 -16.54 11.36 23.74
N ILE A 83 -17.20 10.63 24.64
CA ILE A 83 -17.66 11.12 25.95
C ILE A 83 -16.48 11.62 26.79
N LEU A 84 -15.36 10.91 26.80
CA LEU A 84 -14.16 11.33 27.53
C LEU A 84 -13.47 12.55 26.90
N ASN A 85 -13.51 12.66 25.57
CA ASN A 85 -12.81 13.67 24.79
C ASN A 85 -13.71 14.86 24.40
N PHE A 86 -14.90 15.04 25.01
CA PHE A 86 -15.88 16.04 24.58
C PHE A 86 -15.34 17.47 24.41
N LYS A 87 -14.35 17.83 25.24
CA LYS A 87 -13.67 19.14 25.17
C LYS A 87 -12.87 19.34 23.89
N GLU A 88 -12.31 18.28 23.30
CA GLU A 88 -11.59 18.32 22.02
C GLU A 88 -12.53 18.69 20.85
N TYR A 89 -13.84 18.47 21.03
CA TYR A 89 -14.90 18.86 20.09
C TYR A 89 -15.51 20.23 20.40
N GLY A 90 -14.94 20.98 21.35
CA GLY A 90 -15.42 22.30 21.75
C GLY A 90 -16.75 22.27 22.51
N LEU A 91 -17.13 21.12 23.07
CA LEU A 91 -18.37 20.94 23.84
C LEU A 91 -18.16 21.30 25.31
N SER A 92 -19.23 21.76 25.95
CA SER A 92 -19.22 22.20 27.35
C SER A 92 -19.52 21.06 28.33
N ALA A 93 -20.28 20.06 27.92
CA ALA A 93 -20.56 18.86 28.70
C ALA A 93 -20.48 17.58 27.85
N ALA A 94 -20.20 16.45 28.51
CA ALA A 94 -20.15 15.14 27.85
C ALA A 94 -21.54 14.67 27.36
N SER A 95 -22.62 15.22 27.91
CA SER A 95 -24.00 15.01 27.46
C SER A 95 -24.28 15.60 26.08
N ASP A 96 -23.44 16.53 25.60
CA ASP A 96 -23.64 17.23 24.34
C ASP A 96 -23.06 16.44 23.14
N ILE A 97 -22.44 15.29 23.40
CA ILE A 97 -21.89 14.41 22.38
C ILE A 97 -22.99 13.84 21.51
N GLY A 98 -22.85 13.98 20.19
CA GLY A 98 -23.77 13.43 19.21
C GLY A 98 -23.14 12.37 18.30
N THR A 99 -23.91 11.98 17.29
CA THR A 99 -23.48 11.01 16.26
C THR A 99 -22.20 11.44 15.55
N ALA A 100 -22.03 12.73 15.27
CA ALA A 100 -20.86 13.23 14.55
C ALA A 100 -19.56 13.01 15.34
N GLU A 101 -19.56 13.29 16.64
CA GLU A 101 -18.41 13.09 17.52
C GLU A 101 -18.09 11.59 17.68
N PHE A 102 -19.12 10.74 17.76
CA PHE A 102 -18.92 9.29 17.76
C PHE A 102 -18.26 8.79 16.48
N ILE A 103 -18.69 9.27 15.31
CA ILE A 103 -18.09 8.92 14.01
C ILE A 103 -16.64 9.45 13.94
N ALA A 104 -16.40 10.68 14.36
CA ALA A 104 -15.05 11.27 14.38
C ALA A 104 -14.08 10.41 15.24
N GLU A 105 -14.52 9.92 16.40
CA GLU A 105 -13.70 9.02 17.24
C GLU A 105 -13.39 7.65 16.61
N VAL A 106 -14.21 7.18 15.66
CA VAL A 106 -13.84 6.01 14.86
C VAL A 106 -12.62 6.34 14.01
N MET A 107 -12.65 7.47 13.32
CA MET A 107 -11.56 7.90 12.43
C MET A 107 -10.26 8.21 13.20
N PHE A 108 -10.37 8.62 14.48
CA PHE A 108 -9.23 8.81 15.38
C PHE A 108 -8.85 7.57 16.21
N ASP A 109 -9.50 6.41 16.00
CA ASP A 109 -9.15 5.19 16.73
C ASP A 109 -7.73 4.76 16.37
N ARG A 110 -6.89 4.50 17.37
CA ARG A 110 -5.51 4.04 17.17
C ARG A 110 -5.42 2.66 16.53
N GLN A 111 -6.53 1.92 16.51
CA GLN A 111 -6.68 0.68 15.76
C GLN A 111 -6.88 0.91 14.26
N PHE A 112 -7.20 2.12 13.82
CA PHE A 112 -7.39 2.48 12.40
C PHE A 112 -6.40 3.55 11.92
N LEU A 113 -5.96 4.45 12.80
CA LEU A 113 -5.15 5.61 12.47
C LEU A 113 -3.67 5.41 12.84
N LYS A 114 -2.80 5.76 11.89
CA LYS A 114 -1.34 5.89 12.04
C LYS A 114 -0.96 7.37 12.19
N GLY A 115 0.11 7.64 12.92
CA GLY A 115 0.65 8.98 13.10
C GLY A 115 0.00 9.75 14.26
N ARG A 116 0.34 11.05 14.35
CA ARG A 116 -0.16 11.93 15.42
C ARG A 116 -1.59 12.35 15.11
N LYS A 117 -2.46 12.37 16.12
CA LYS A 117 -3.83 12.88 15.99
C LYS A 117 -3.87 14.34 15.52
N SER A 118 -2.85 15.14 15.86
CA SER A 118 -2.69 16.52 15.43
C SER A 118 -2.57 16.72 13.91
N ASN A 119 -2.43 15.64 13.14
CA ASN A 119 -2.45 15.72 11.69
C ASN A 119 -3.82 16.13 11.14
N TYR A 120 -4.90 15.90 11.88
CA TYR A 120 -6.24 16.34 11.51
C TYR A 120 -6.95 16.92 12.74
N SER A 121 -7.58 18.09 12.59
CA SER A 121 -8.32 18.74 13.67
C SER A 121 -9.62 18.00 14.01
N HIS A 122 -9.86 17.69 15.29
CA HIS A 122 -11.12 17.10 15.72
C HIS A 122 -12.32 18.00 15.38
N LEU A 123 -12.14 19.33 15.53
CA LEU A 123 -13.17 20.32 15.23
C LEU A 123 -13.51 20.38 13.74
N ASP A 124 -12.50 20.32 12.87
CA ASP A 124 -12.73 20.38 11.43
C ASP A 124 -13.42 19.09 10.96
N LEU A 125 -12.94 17.93 11.41
CA LEU A 125 -13.54 16.64 11.05
C LEU A 125 -14.99 16.53 11.51
N VAL A 126 -15.28 16.91 12.76
CA VAL A 126 -16.65 16.84 13.27
C VAL A 126 -17.56 17.84 12.55
N SER A 127 -17.04 19.01 12.15
CA SER A 127 -17.79 19.98 11.35
C SER A 127 -18.16 19.39 9.99
N ASP A 128 -17.22 18.74 9.30
CA ASP A 128 -17.44 18.09 8.01
C ASP A 128 -18.51 16.98 8.15
N ILE A 129 -18.39 16.13 9.18
CA ILE A 129 -19.35 15.05 9.45
C ILE A 129 -20.74 15.61 9.81
N LYS A 130 -20.82 16.68 10.62
CA LYS A 130 -22.10 17.32 10.96
C LYS A 130 -22.82 17.81 9.72
N GLU A 131 -22.10 18.41 8.79
CA GLU A 131 -22.68 18.90 7.54
C GLU A 131 -23.22 17.76 6.67
N LEU A 132 -22.49 16.65 6.57
CA LEU A 132 -22.95 15.44 5.87
C LEU A 132 -24.20 14.84 6.56
N ILE A 133 -24.20 14.74 7.89
CA ILE A 133 -25.34 14.24 8.66
C ILE A 133 -26.57 15.12 8.46
N ARG A 134 -26.41 16.44 8.53
CA ARG A 134 -27.49 17.42 8.32
C ARG A 134 -28.13 17.30 6.95
N LYS A 135 -27.34 16.93 5.93
CA LYS A 135 -27.79 16.69 4.55
C LYS A 135 -28.31 15.25 4.32
N ASN A 136 -28.32 14.39 5.35
CA ASN A 136 -28.62 12.96 5.25
C ASN A 136 -27.77 12.25 4.19
N GLN A 137 -26.51 12.65 4.07
CA GLN A 137 -25.57 12.12 3.09
C GLN A 137 -24.75 10.96 3.66
N ILE A 138 -24.32 10.08 2.77
CA ILE A 138 -23.38 9.00 3.09
C ILE A 138 -22.05 9.62 3.53
N ILE A 139 -21.45 9.09 4.59
CA ILE A 139 -20.07 9.42 4.96
C ILE A 139 -19.12 8.73 3.98
N ARG A 140 -18.75 9.45 2.92
CA ARG A 140 -17.85 8.95 1.87
C ARG A 140 -16.40 9.20 2.26
N MET A 141 -15.56 8.19 2.05
CA MET A 141 -14.12 8.23 2.33
C MET A 141 -13.37 7.79 1.09
N VAL A 142 -12.21 8.39 0.83
CA VAL A 142 -11.39 8.10 -0.36
C VAL A 142 -9.94 7.87 -0.01
N ILE A 143 -9.34 6.80 -0.54
CA ILE A 143 -7.93 6.43 -0.31
C ILE A 143 -7.24 5.92 -1.59
N PRO A 144 -6.18 6.59 -2.09
CA PRO A 144 -5.28 6.01 -3.06
C PRO A 144 -4.47 4.88 -2.44
N ALA A 145 -4.61 3.69 -3.01
CA ALA A 145 -3.99 2.45 -2.58
C ALA A 145 -4.27 1.35 -3.62
N LEU A 146 -3.62 0.19 -3.45
CA LEU A 146 -3.83 -0.98 -4.30
C LEU A 146 -3.57 -0.70 -5.81
N PRO A 147 -2.38 -0.21 -6.20
CA PRO A 147 -2.04 0.03 -7.60
C PRO A 147 -2.07 -1.26 -8.42
N TYR A 148 -1.24 -2.22 -8.03
CA TYR A 148 -1.08 -3.57 -8.58
C TYR A 148 -0.11 -4.34 -7.68
N LYS A 149 -0.17 -5.68 -7.68
CA LYS A 149 0.78 -6.51 -6.95
C LYS A 149 2.18 -6.39 -7.56
N SER A 150 3.18 -6.05 -6.75
CA SER A 150 4.54 -5.82 -7.24
C SER A 150 5.10 -7.06 -7.95
N THR A 151 5.54 -6.86 -9.19
CA THR A 151 6.20 -7.87 -10.04
C THR A 151 7.66 -8.15 -9.65
N SER A 152 8.17 -7.53 -8.58
CA SER A 152 9.51 -7.83 -8.07
C SER A 152 9.53 -9.23 -7.41
N PRO A 153 10.40 -10.15 -7.85
CA PRO A 153 10.50 -11.50 -7.27
C PRO A 153 10.86 -11.53 -5.78
N LEU A 154 11.46 -10.44 -5.26
CA LEU A 154 11.76 -10.35 -3.82
C LEU A 154 10.54 -10.00 -2.97
N LYS A 155 9.50 -9.43 -3.59
CA LYS A 155 8.32 -8.89 -2.90
C LYS A 155 7.12 -9.82 -3.02
N SER A 156 6.89 -10.44 -4.16
CA SER A 156 5.75 -11.33 -4.39
C SER A 156 6.11 -12.49 -5.34
N ARG A 157 5.24 -13.51 -5.39
CA ARG A 157 5.34 -14.68 -6.30
C ARG A 157 4.36 -14.60 -7.48
N GLY A 158 3.65 -13.49 -7.65
CA GLY A 158 2.65 -13.36 -8.71
C GLY A 158 1.92 -12.02 -8.66
N ILE A 159 1.02 -11.81 -9.64
CA ILE A 159 0.43 -10.49 -9.89
C ILE A 159 -0.95 -10.29 -9.25
N PHE A 160 -1.53 -11.32 -8.63
CA PHE A 160 -2.90 -11.26 -8.13
C PHE A 160 -2.96 -10.86 -6.65
N PRO A 161 -4.08 -10.28 -6.17
CA PRO A 161 -4.33 -10.07 -4.75
C PRO A 161 -4.26 -11.38 -3.96
N ASP A 162 -3.51 -11.38 -2.86
CA ASP A 162 -3.47 -12.48 -1.90
C ASP A 162 -4.14 -12.04 -0.58
N LEU A 163 -3.98 -12.80 0.52
CA LEU A 163 -4.62 -12.41 1.79
C LEU A 163 -4.15 -11.04 2.33
N SER A 164 -3.05 -10.47 1.84
CA SER A 164 -2.62 -9.13 2.25
C SER A 164 -3.63 -8.09 1.78
N GLU A 165 -4.03 -8.15 0.52
CA GLU A 165 -5.07 -7.30 -0.06
C GLU A 165 -6.43 -7.57 0.57
N VAL A 166 -6.81 -8.85 0.74
CA VAL A 166 -8.06 -9.23 1.42
C VAL A 166 -8.14 -8.63 2.83
N ASN A 167 -7.04 -8.73 3.59
CA ASN A 167 -6.95 -8.18 4.93
C ASN A 167 -7.04 -6.64 4.96
N PHE A 168 -6.48 -5.98 3.95
CA PHE A 168 -6.59 -4.53 3.76
C PHE A 168 -8.02 -4.09 3.43
N LEU A 169 -8.68 -4.75 2.48
CA LEU A 169 -10.07 -4.50 2.11
C LEU A 169 -11.02 -4.70 3.30
N LEU A 170 -10.86 -5.80 4.04
CA LEU A 170 -11.58 -6.01 5.30
C LEU A 170 -11.31 -4.90 6.30
N GLY A 171 -10.08 -4.38 6.37
CA GLY A 171 -9.74 -3.27 7.24
C GLY A 171 -10.47 -1.96 6.91
N LEU A 172 -10.65 -1.65 5.62
CA LEU A 172 -11.46 -0.51 5.19
C LEU A 172 -12.94 -0.74 5.47
N ALA A 173 -13.44 -1.94 5.19
CA ALA A 173 -14.81 -2.32 5.50
C ALA A 173 -15.11 -2.23 7.00
N GLU A 174 -14.19 -2.62 7.88
CA GLU A 174 -14.33 -2.48 9.34
C GLU A 174 -14.53 -1.03 9.78
N ILE A 175 -13.79 -0.08 9.18
CA ILE A 175 -13.94 1.35 9.47
C ILE A 175 -15.34 1.80 9.04
N ALA A 176 -15.71 1.54 7.78
CA ALA A 176 -16.99 1.92 7.22
C ALA A 176 -18.17 1.29 7.98
N GLN A 177 -18.09 0.01 8.35
CA GLN A 177 -19.11 -0.67 9.15
C GLN A 177 -19.22 -0.11 10.57
N THR A 178 -18.09 0.26 11.20
CA THR A 178 -18.11 0.88 12.53
C THR A 178 -18.84 2.24 12.47
N ILE A 179 -18.54 3.05 11.46
CA ILE A 179 -19.24 4.32 11.21
C ILE A 179 -20.72 4.06 10.90
N ALA A 180 -21.00 3.09 10.02
CA ALA A 180 -22.36 2.77 9.60
C ALA A 180 -23.25 2.36 10.76
N ARG A 181 -22.74 1.53 11.69
CA ARG A 181 -23.50 1.14 12.89
C ARG A 181 -23.82 2.31 13.80
N ILE A 182 -22.87 3.24 13.98
CA ILE A 182 -23.09 4.45 14.79
C ILE A 182 -24.10 5.37 14.09
N TYR A 183 -23.95 5.57 12.78
CA TYR A 183 -24.81 6.48 12.05
C TYR A 183 -26.24 5.92 11.91
N ALA A 184 -26.41 4.61 11.77
CA ALA A 184 -27.73 3.96 11.68
C ALA A 184 -28.62 4.18 12.93
N GLU A 185 -28.05 4.58 14.07
CA GLU A 185 -28.82 4.98 15.26
C GLU A 185 -29.46 6.37 15.12
N HIS A 186 -29.03 7.17 14.13
CA HIS A 186 -29.60 8.47 13.84
C HIS A 186 -30.92 8.33 13.05
N PRO A 187 -32.01 9.04 13.43
CA PRO A 187 -33.34 8.83 12.81
C PRO A 187 -33.40 9.03 11.30
N SER A 188 -32.51 9.86 10.75
CA SER A 188 -32.47 10.22 9.32
C SER A 188 -31.31 9.58 8.56
N ALA A 189 -30.69 8.54 9.13
CA ALA A 189 -29.55 7.87 8.49
C ALA A 189 -29.93 7.29 7.11
N PRO A 190 -29.08 7.46 6.08
CA PRO A 190 -29.31 6.84 4.79
C PRO A 190 -29.13 5.32 4.89
N LYS A 191 -29.71 4.57 3.93
CA LYS A 191 -29.65 3.10 3.90
C LYS A 191 -28.21 2.55 3.96
N ILE A 192 -27.27 3.22 3.30
CA ILE A 192 -25.83 2.92 3.34
C ILE A 192 -25.15 4.12 3.98
N PRO A 193 -24.81 4.08 5.28
CA PRO A 193 -24.35 5.29 5.98
C PRO A 193 -22.88 5.64 5.75
N ALA A 194 -22.04 4.71 5.28
CA ALA A 194 -20.63 4.98 5.03
C ALA A 194 -20.06 4.07 3.94
N LYS A 195 -19.13 4.61 3.13
CA LYS A 195 -18.45 3.87 2.06
C LYS A 195 -17.03 4.39 1.82
N PHE A 196 -16.11 3.46 1.57
CA PHE A 196 -14.76 3.71 1.07
C PHE A 196 -14.68 3.51 -0.44
N THR A 197 -14.11 4.48 -1.13
CA THR A 197 -13.65 4.34 -2.51
C THR A 197 -12.13 4.23 -2.47
N VAL A 198 -11.58 3.10 -2.89
CA VAL A 198 -10.14 2.92 -3.10
C VAL A 198 -9.79 3.39 -4.50
N ILE A 199 -8.92 4.38 -4.61
CA ILE A 199 -8.43 4.89 -5.89
C ILE A 199 -7.18 4.08 -6.26
N SER A 200 -7.35 3.04 -7.06
CA SER A 200 -6.25 2.25 -7.59
C SER A 200 -5.44 3.10 -8.55
N ASP A 201 -4.19 3.36 -8.20
CA ASP A 201 -3.28 4.24 -8.92
C ASP A 201 -2.28 3.47 -9.79
N GLY A 202 -2.55 2.21 -10.13
CA GLY A 202 -1.68 1.41 -10.98
C GLY A 202 -1.48 2.03 -12.36
N SER A 203 -2.57 2.38 -13.04
CA SER A 203 -2.58 3.05 -14.35
C SER A 203 -1.89 4.41 -14.36
N ARG A 204 -1.71 5.03 -13.18
CA ARG A 204 -1.00 6.30 -13.03
C ARG A 204 0.51 6.14 -13.24
N PHE A 205 1.09 5.05 -12.73
CA PHE A 205 2.54 4.86 -12.69
C PHE A 205 3.05 3.80 -13.69
N ASN A 206 2.15 2.99 -14.27
CA ASN A 206 2.50 1.79 -15.03
C ASN A 206 3.55 2.01 -16.13
N ARG A 207 3.46 3.11 -16.89
CA ARG A 207 4.30 3.37 -18.06
C ARG A 207 5.79 3.45 -17.72
N PHE A 208 6.14 4.07 -16.60
CA PHE A 208 7.55 4.22 -16.20
C PHE A 208 7.97 3.23 -15.12
N LEU A 209 7.04 2.41 -14.62
CA LEU A 209 7.36 1.21 -13.84
C LEU A 209 7.39 -0.06 -14.70
N ASN A 210 7.17 0.08 -16.01
CA ASN A 210 7.10 -0.98 -17.01
C ASN A 210 6.08 -2.07 -16.68
N GLU A 211 5.00 -1.71 -15.98
CA GLU A 211 3.94 -2.64 -15.64
C GLU A 211 2.88 -2.67 -16.75
N PRO A 212 2.56 -3.86 -17.32
CA PRO A 212 1.50 -3.99 -18.31
C PRO A 212 0.14 -3.55 -17.77
N LEU A 213 -0.63 -2.81 -18.58
CA LEU A 213 -2.00 -2.42 -18.23
C LEU A 213 -2.91 -3.63 -17.99
N GLU A 214 -2.67 -4.73 -18.70
CA GLU A 214 -3.39 -5.99 -18.51
C GLU A 214 -3.22 -6.54 -17.09
N ASN A 215 -2.01 -6.50 -16.53
CA ASN A 215 -1.76 -6.94 -15.15
C ASN A 215 -2.54 -6.08 -14.14
N ILE A 216 -2.56 -4.77 -14.34
CA ILE A 216 -3.32 -3.84 -13.50
C ILE A 216 -4.82 -4.13 -13.60
N HIS A 217 -5.33 -4.35 -14.82
CA HIS A 217 -6.73 -4.70 -15.03
C HIS A 217 -7.11 -6.02 -14.35
N ASN A 218 -6.31 -7.07 -14.56
CA ASN A 218 -6.50 -8.38 -13.94
C ASN A 218 -6.46 -8.29 -12.41
N TYR A 219 -5.53 -7.51 -11.85
CA TYR A 219 -5.46 -7.24 -10.42
C TYR A 219 -6.73 -6.54 -9.90
N GLN A 220 -7.19 -5.48 -10.56
CA GLN A 220 -8.42 -4.75 -10.19
C GLN A 220 -9.67 -5.62 -10.32
N GLN A 221 -9.77 -6.46 -11.34
CA GLN A 221 -10.85 -7.44 -11.48
C GLN A 221 -10.86 -8.42 -10.31
N GLN A 222 -9.69 -8.96 -9.94
CA GLN A 222 -9.57 -9.89 -8.82
C GLN A 222 -9.86 -9.22 -7.47
N LEU A 223 -9.51 -7.93 -7.29
CA LEU A 223 -9.92 -7.16 -6.11
C LEU A 223 -11.44 -7.04 -6.01
N ASN A 224 -12.12 -6.72 -7.12
CA ASN A 224 -13.58 -6.66 -7.15
C ASN A 224 -14.22 -8.03 -6.91
N TRP A 225 -13.63 -9.09 -7.43
CA TRP A 225 -14.03 -10.45 -7.12
C TRP A 225 -13.95 -10.72 -5.61
N TRP A 226 -12.82 -10.38 -4.96
CA TRP A 226 -12.66 -10.52 -3.51
C TRP A 226 -13.67 -9.68 -2.71
N ILE A 227 -13.95 -8.44 -3.13
CA ILE A 227 -14.98 -7.59 -2.52
C ILE A 227 -16.35 -8.30 -2.52
N ASN A 228 -16.69 -8.97 -3.62
CA ASN A 228 -17.92 -9.74 -3.73
C ASN A 228 -17.91 -10.99 -2.84
N GLN A 229 -16.81 -11.77 -2.83
CA GLN A 229 -16.70 -12.97 -1.99
C GLN A 229 -16.74 -12.67 -0.49
N LEU A 230 -16.26 -11.49 -0.09
CA LEU A 230 -16.30 -11.04 1.31
C LEU A 230 -17.62 -10.36 1.69
N GLU A 231 -18.52 -10.14 0.72
CA GLU A 231 -19.79 -9.42 0.89
C GLU A 231 -19.61 -7.99 1.45
N ILE A 232 -18.55 -7.29 1.01
CA ILE A 232 -18.22 -5.93 1.50
C ILE A 232 -18.47 -4.82 0.47
N GLY A 233 -19.11 -5.12 -0.66
CA GLY A 233 -19.34 -4.16 -1.76
C GLY A 233 -20.20 -2.93 -1.40
N GLU A 234 -21.04 -3.02 -0.35
CA GLU A 234 -21.75 -1.86 0.17
C GLU A 234 -20.82 -0.86 0.89
N TYR A 235 -19.67 -1.34 1.37
CA TYR A 235 -18.74 -0.56 2.21
C TYR A 235 -17.45 -0.19 1.49
N VAL A 236 -17.03 -0.94 0.48
CA VAL A 236 -15.76 -0.74 -0.25
C VAL A 236 -15.99 -0.91 -1.74
N GLU A 237 -15.43 0.00 -2.53
CA GLU A 237 -15.35 -0.10 -3.99
C GLU A 237 -13.96 0.29 -4.49
N ILE A 238 -13.61 -0.16 -5.70
CA ILE A 238 -12.39 0.23 -6.39
C ILE A 238 -12.74 1.16 -7.55
N ALA A 239 -12.00 2.26 -7.70
CA ALA A 239 -12.03 3.13 -8.87
C ALA A 239 -10.61 3.31 -9.40
N ASP A 240 -10.44 3.34 -10.72
CA ASP A 240 -9.14 3.60 -11.34
C ASP A 240 -8.81 5.11 -11.30
N TYR A 241 -7.56 5.45 -10.95
CA TYR A 241 -7.11 6.83 -10.85
C TYR A 241 -7.20 7.56 -12.18
N GLN A 242 -6.61 7.03 -13.25
CA GLN A 242 -6.57 7.73 -14.53
C GLN A 242 -7.99 7.90 -15.10
N GLN A 243 -8.81 6.86 -15.02
CA GLN A 243 -10.20 6.95 -15.44
C GLN A 243 -10.98 8.02 -14.65
N SER A 244 -10.73 8.13 -13.34
CA SER A 244 -11.37 9.16 -12.50
C SER A 244 -10.92 10.58 -12.90
N ILE A 245 -9.63 10.75 -13.15
CA ILE A 245 -9.05 12.04 -13.57
C ILE A 245 -9.57 12.45 -14.95
N GLU A 246 -9.56 11.54 -15.91
CA GLU A 246 -9.99 11.82 -17.29
C GLU A 246 -11.47 12.17 -17.37
N ASN A 247 -12.32 11.52 -16.57
CA ASN A 247 -13.76 11.71 -16.61
C ASN A 247 -14.25 12.92 -15.79
N SER A 248 -13.57 13.24 -14.69
CA SER A 248 -14.11 14.14 -13.67
C SER A 248 -13.26 15.38 -13.40
N LEU A 249 -11.95 15.36 -13.73
CA LEU A 249 -11.11 16.53 -13.47
C LEU A 249 -11.42 17.63 -14.49
N PRO A 250 -11.69 18.88 -14.06
CA PRO A 250 -11.95 19.97 -14.99
C PRO A 250 -10.81 20.15 -16.00
N LYS A 251 -11.15 20.30 -17.28
CA LYS A 251 -10.18 20.37 -18.40
C LYS A 251 -9.02 21.34 -18.15
N ALA A 252 -9.29 22.51 -17.55
CA ALA A 252 -8.26 23.48 -17.21
C ALA A 252 -7.24 22.93 -16.18
N GLN A 253 -7.71 22.25 -15.13
CA GLN A 253 -6.84 21.62 -14.14
C GLN A 253 -6.08 20.43 -14.73
N TYR A 254 -6.72 19.64 -15.60
CA TYR A 254 -6.05 18.54 -16.30
C TYR A 254 -4.89 19.04 -17.18
N LEU A 255 -5.10 20.11 -17.96
CA LEU A 255 -4.03 20.72 -18.76
C LEU A 255 -2.92 21.31 -17.88
N GLN A 256 -3.27 21.92 -16.75
CA GLN A 256 -2.30 22.43 -15.78
C GLN A 256 -1.46 21.30 -15.17
N LYS A 257 -2.08 20.20 -14.73
CA LYS A 257 -1.41 18.99 -14.24
C LYS A 257 -0.36 18.50 -15.24
N ASN A 258 -0.75 18.34 -16.51
CA ASN A 258 0.17 17.91 -17.56
C ASN A 258 1.32 18.89 -17.82
N THR A 259 1.04 20.20 -17.72
CA THR A 259 2.06 21.25 -17.87
C THR A 259 3.10 21.16 -16.76
N ILE A 260 2.65 21.05 -15.50
CA ILE A 260 3.53 20.86 -14.33
C ILE A 260 4.36 19.58 -14.50
N ARG A 261 3.71 18.46 -14.87
CA ARG A 261 4.40 17.19 -15.08
C ARG A 261 5.55 17.33 -16.06
N ASN A 262 5.31 17.91 -17.23
CA ASN A 262 6.31 18.06 -18.28
C ASN A 262 7.47 18.98 -17.85
N GLN A 263 7.15 20.08 -17.16
CA GLN A 263 8.17 20.98 -16.60
C GLN A 263 9.06 20.28 -15.57
N VAL A 264 8.47 19.47 -14.70
CA VAL A 264 9.22 18.71 -13.68
C VAL A 264 10.07 17.61 -14.31
N VAL A 265 9.56 16.89 -15.32
CA VAL A 265 10.37 15.91 -16.07
C VAL A 265 11.59 16.60 -16.68
N GLN A 266 11.41 17.74 -17.33
CA GLN A 266 12.51 18.49 -17.93
C GLN A 266 13.54 18.90 -16.87
N LEU A 267 13.08 19.50 -15.76
CA LEU A 267 13.94 19.91 -14.65
C LEU A 267 14.79 18.75 -14.11
N TYR A 268 14.16 17.62 -13.78
CA TYR A 268 14.90 16.48 -13.24
C TYR A 268 15.79 15.83 -14.29
N THR A 269 15.42 15.84 -15.57
CA THR A 269 16.27 15.36 -16.66
C THR A 269 17.55 16.18 -16.75
N GLU A 270 17.46 17.51 -16.72
CA GLU A 270 18.60 18.42 -16.78
C GLU A 270 19.52 18.28 -15.55
N LEU A 271 18.98 17.98 -14.38
CA LEU A 271 19.74 17.88 -13.13
C LEU A 271 20.32 16.49 -12.85
N MET A 272 19.53 15.44 -13.06
CA MET A 272 19.83 14.07 -12.61
C MET A 272 20.44 13.20 -13.70
N LEU A 273 20.09 13.39 -14.97
CA LEU A 273 20.64 12.54 -16.04
C LEU A 273 22.16 12.73 -16.22
N PRO A 274 22.72 13.96 -16.20
CA PRO A 274 24.16 14.16 -16.42
C PRO A 274 25.06 13.59 -15.32
N ILE A 275 24.53 13.32 -14.12
CA ILE A 275 25.30 12.80 -12.98
C ILE A 275 25.22 11.29 -12.84
N LEU A 276 24.35 10.62 -13.62
CA LEU A 276 24.18 9.18 -13.52
C LEU A 276 25.46 8.47 -13.99
N ASN A 277 26.20 7.91 -13.04
CA ASN A 277 27.33 7.02 -13.30
C ASN A 277 27.08 5.66 -12.63
N PRO A 278 26.53 4.68 -13.37
CA PRO A 278 26.23 3.35 -12.83
C PRO A 278 27.44 2.62 -12.23
N SER A 279 28.65 2.95 -12.66
CA SER A 279 29.92 2.38 -12.14
C SER A 279 30.36 3.02 -10.81
N ALA A 280 29.83 4.20 -10.48
CA ALA A 280 30.19 4.96 -9.28
C ALA A 280 28.93 5.42 -8.52
N MET A 281 28.08 4.45 -8.12
CA MET A 281 26.77 4.76 -7.52
C MET A 281 26.87 5.54 -6.21
N THR A 282 27.86 5.29 -5.35
CA THR A 282 28.03 6.08 -4.11
C THR A 282 28.22 7.57 -4.41
N GLN A 283 29.06 7.91 -5.40
CA GLN A 283 29.26 9.29 -5.83
C GLN A 283 27.98 9.85 -6.48
N THR A 284 27.37 9.09 -7.39
CA THR A 284 26.13 9.45 -8.07
C THR A 284 25.02 9.82 -7.09
N LEU A 285 24.83 9.01 -6.04
CA LEU A 285 23.81 9.27 -5.02
C LEU A 285 24.12 10.52 -4.20
N ASN A 286 25.38 10.75 -3.82
CA ASN A 286 25.78 11.97 -3.10
C ASN A 286 25.56 13.23 -3.94
N GLU A 287 25.87 13.17 -5.23
CA GLU A 287 25.62 14.28 -6.16
C GLU A 287 24.11 14.52 -6.33
N ALA A 288 23.30 13.47 -6.41
CA ALA A 288 21.85 13.60 -6.51
C ALA A 288 21.22 14.22 -5.26
N ILE A 289 21.71 13.88 -4.06
CA ILE A 289 21.29 14.54 -2.80
C ILE A 289 21.61 16.03 -2.86
N ALA A 290 22.81 16.40 -3.30
CA ALA A 290 23.22 17.80 -3.38
C ALA A 290 22.48 18.61 -4.45
N ARG A 291 21.95 17.95 -5.49
CA ARG A 291 21.26 18.57 -6.63
C ARG A 291 19.74 18.43 -6.59
N ASP A 292 19.15 17.76 -5.61
CA ASP A 292 17.69 17.60 -5.52
C ASP A 292 17.01 18.98 -5.46
N PRO A 293 16.23 19.40 -6.47
CA PRO A 293 15.62 20.73 -6.50
C PRO A 293 14.45 20.87 -5.51
N ASP A 294 14.03 19.77 -4.89
CA ASP A 294 12.84 19.72 -4.02
C ASP A 294 13.04 18.71 -2.87
N PRO A 295 14.02 18.93 -1.97
CA PRO A 295 14.37 18.00 -0.90
C PRO A 295 13.33 18.02 0.23
N GLU A 296 13.09 16.87 0.87
CA GLU A 296 12.31 16.81 2.11
C GLU A 296 13.13 17.37 3.28
N THR A 297 12.50 18.18 4.15
CA THR A 297 13.22 18.87 5.24
C THR A 297 13.66 17.93 6.35
N ASP A 298 12.91 16.84 6.56
CA ASP A 298 13.17 15.88 7.62
C ASP A 298 14.07 14.71 7.16
N TYR A 299 14.55 14.72 5.91
CA TYR A 299 15.33 13.63 5.32
C TYR A 299 16.63 14.12 4.67
N SER A 300 17.77 13.72 5.24
CA SER A 300 19.09 14.18 4.76
C SER A 300 19.46 13.69 3.36
N GLU A 301 18.82 12.62 2.87
CA GLU A 301 18.99 12.12 1.50
C GLU A 301 18.07 12.82 0.48
N GLY A 302 17.32 13.85 0.88
CA GLY A 302 16.32 14.50 0.03
C GLY A 302 15.15 13.57 -0.33
N ARG A 303 14.49 13.84 -1.47
CA ARG A 303 13.34 13.05 -1.95
C ARG A 303 13.73 12.07 -3.06
N PHE A 304 14.64 12.49 -3.95
CA PHE A 304 15.00 11.71 -5.14
C PHE A 304 15.68 10.39 -4.78
N VAL A 305 16.70 10.40 -3.92
CA VAL A 305 17.50 9.20 -3.63
C VAL A 305 16.70 8.10 -2.93
N PRO A 306 15.90 8.39 -1.88
CA PRO A 306 15.01 7.38 -1.31
C PRO A 306 14.03 6.82 -2.35
N LEU A 307 13.44 7.65 -3.21
CA LEU A 307 12.57 7.17 -4.28
C LEU A 307 13.27 6.21 -5.21
N PHE A 308 14.41 6.62 -5.73
CA PHE A 308 15.22 5.81 -6.61
C PHE A 308 15.54 4.44 -5.99
N LYS A 309 16.04 4.42 -4.74
CA LYS A 309 16.32 3.18 -4.00
C LYS A 309 15.08 2.29 -3.86
N SER A 310 13.89 2.87 -3.67
CA SER A 310 12.64 2.10 -3.58
C SER A 310 12.20 1.52 -4.93
N LEU A 311 12.35 2.30 -6.00
CA LEU A 311 11.98 1.91 -7.35
C LEU A 311 12.89 0.83 -7.92
N VAL A 312 14.17 0.78 -7.51
CA VAL A 312 15.08 -0.33 -7.83
C VAL A 312 14.46 -1.70 -7.48
N TYR A 313 13.67 -1.77 -6.39
CA TYR A 313 13.01 -3.00 -5.96
C TYR A 313 11.55 -3.09 -6.40
N THR A 314 11.10 -2.28 -7.35
CA THR A 314 9.68 -2.19 -7.73
C THR A 314 9.44 -2.30 -9.24
N ILE A 315 10.39 -1.82 -10.05
CA ILE A 315 10.26 -1.80 -11.51
C ILE A 315 10.31 -3.20 -12.10
N SER A 316 9.52 -3.41 -13.15
CA SER A 316 9.65 -4.56 -14.04
C SER A 316 10.74 -4.27 -15.09
N TYR A 317 11.93 -4.82 -14.93
CA TYR A 317 13.08 -4.45 -15.75
C TYR A 317 12.99 -5.01 -17.18
N GLN A 318 12.82 -4.13 -18.16
CA GLN A 318 12.68 -4.52 -19.57
C GLN A 318 13.98 -5.09 -20.12
N CYS A 319 15.13 -4.51 -19.75
CA CYS A 319 16.45 -5.01 -20.14
C CYS A 319 16.65 -6.48 -19.71
N LEU A 320 16.24 -6.83 -18.50
CA LEU A 320 16.33 -8.20 -17.99
C LEU A 320 15.34 -9.13 -18.68
N GLN A 321 14.08 -8.72 -18.86
CA GLN A 321 13.07 -9.52 -19.56
C GLN A 321 13.52 -9.86 -20.98
N HIS A 322 14.03 -8.87 -21.71
CA HIS A 322 14.53 -9.06 -23.07
C HIS A 322 15.72 -10.02 -23.12
N HIS A 323 16.69 -9.84 -22.22
CA HIS A 323 17.87 -10.70 -22.15
C HIS A 323 17.50 -12.15 -21.78
N ALA A 324 16.64 -12.32 -20.78
CA ALA A 324 16.17 -13.63 -20.33
C ALA A 324 15.46 -14.37 -21.47
N LEU A 325 14.57 -13.69 -22.19
CA LEU A 325 13.84 -14.26 -23.33
C LEU A 325 14.78 -14.73 -24.46
N ILE A 326 15.75 -13.90 -24.86
CA ILE A 326 16.68 -14.23 -25.96
C ILE A 326 17.56 -15.43 -25.62
N ASN A 327 18.00 -15.53 -24.35
CA ASN A 327 18.95 -16.54 -23.91
C ASN A 327 18.29 -17.76 -23.25
N GLY A 328 16.97 -17.83 -23.21
CA GLY A 328 16.23 -18.94 -22.59
C GLY A 328 16.51 -19.07 -21.08
N MET A 329 16.69 -17.94 -20.39
CA MET A 329 16.94 -17.90 -18.94
C MET A 329 15.66 -17.58 -18.17
N GLU A 330 15.59 -18.03 -16.92
CA GLU A 330 14.52 -17.65 -16.00
C GLU A 330 14.74 -16.23 -15.47
N TYR A 331 13.77 -15.33 -15.72
CA TYR A 331 13.84 -13.93 -15.30
C TYR A 331 14.08 -13.79 -13.78
N ASP A 332 13.37 -14.56 -12.96
CA ASP A 332 13.45 -14.47 -11.50
C ASP A 332 14.84 -14.82 -10.97
N SER A 333 15.48 -15.84 -11.56
CA SER A 333 16.84 -16.24 -11.20
C SER A 333 17.86 -15.17 -11.58
N LEU A 334 17.78 -14.65 -12.80
CA LEU A 334 18.67 -13.58 -13.28
C LEU A 334 18.48 -12.29 -12.47
N TYR A 335 17.23 -11.92 -12.18
CA TYR A 335 16.89 -10.78 -11.32
C TYR A 335 17.52 -10.96 -9.93
N ALA A 336 17.31 -12.12 -9.29
CA ALA A 336 17.80 -12.37 -7.93
C ALA A 336 19.33 -12.35 -7.84
N GLU A 337 20.02 -12.79 -8.91
CA GLU A 337 21.47 -12.71 -9.01
C GLU A 337 21.97 -11.26 -9.07
N ILE A 338 21.43 -10.46 -9.99
CA ILE A 338 21.90 -9.09 -10.25
C ILE A 338 21.50 -8.13 -9.12
N ILE A 339 20.26 -8.23 -8.64
CA ILE A 339 19.69 -7.28 -7.67
C ILE A 339 20.47 -7.27 -6.35
N ARG A 340 21.08 -8.40 -5.96
CA ARG A 340 21.91 -8.52 -4.73
C ARG A 340 23.09 -7.55 -4.72
N ARG A 341 23.63 -7.23 -5.89
CA ARG A 341 24.78 -6.34 -6.06
C ARG A 341 24.42 -5.10 -6.86
N ILE A 342 23.15 -4.68 -6.87
CA ILE A 342 22.69 -3.61 -7.76
C ILE A 342 23.50 -2.30 -7.64
N PHE A 343 23.98 -1.96 -6.44
CA PHE A 343 24.81 -0.78 -6.18
C PHE A 343 26.32 -1.04 -6.18
N GLU A 344 26.76 -2.27 -6.46
CA GLU A 344 28.16 -2.70 -6.44
C GLU A 344 28.55 -3.29 -7.81
N PRO A 345 29.54 -2.70 -8.52
CA PRO A 345 29.98 -3.24 -9.81
C PRO A 345 30.46 -4.71 -9.73
N TYR A 346 30.14 -5.50 -10.75
CA TYR A 346 30.65 -6.88 -10.88
C TYR A 346 32.12 -6.89 -11.33
N SER A 347 32.46 -6.02 -12.28
CA SER A 347 33.81 -5.83 -12.82
C SER A 347 33.93 -4.42 -13.40
N SER A 348 35.14 -4.02 -13.82
CA SER A 348 35.26 -2.98 -14.85
C SER A 348 34.72 -3.56 -16.16
N LEU A 349 34.03 -2.74 -16.98
CA LEU A 349 33.61 -3.11 -18.35
C LEU A 349 34.80 -3.30 -19.32
N GLU A 350 36.02 -3.11 -18.83
CA GLU A 350 37.28 -3.31 -19.56
C GLU A 350 37.95 -4.67 -19.25
N ALA A 351 37.34 -5.52 -18.40
CA ALA A 351 37.91 -6.83 -18.06
C ALA A 351 37.75 -7.84 -19.22
N VAL A 352 38.33 -9.04 -19.12
CA VAL A 352 38.33 -10.02 -20.24
C VAL A 352 37.22 -11.09 -20.10
N ASP A 353 36.61 -11.23 -18.92
CA ASP A 353 35.60 -12.27 -18.67
C ASP A 353 34.22 -11.92 -19.21
N SER A 354 33.85 -12.48 -20.37
CA SER A 354 32.57 -12.25 -21.04
C SER A 354 31.31 -12.44 -20.17
N SER A 355 31.35 -13.31 -19.16
CA SER A 355 30.19 -13.58 -18.30
C SER A 355 29.93 -12.42 -17.32
N LEU A 356 30.98 -11.94 -16.64
CA LEU A 356 30.90 -10.80 -15.73
C LEU A 356 30.56 -9.49 -16.47
N HIS A 357 30.98 -9.36 -17.75
CA HIS A 357 30.58 -8.21 -18.58
C HIS A 357 29.09 -8.16 -18.81
N THR A 358 28.46 -9.31 -19.04
CA THR A 358 27.03 -9.39 -19.30
C THR A 358 26.24 -8.98 -18.05
N LEU A 359 26.62 -9.52 -16.89
CA LEU A 359 26.01 -9.16 -15.60
C LEU A 359 26.18 -7.68 -15.27
N GLU A 360 27.39 -7.13 -15.49
CA GLU A 360 27.66 -5.72 -15.27
C GLU A 360 26.84 -4.83 -16.23
N TYR A 361 26.78 -5.17 -17.52
CA TYR A 361 25.95 -4.45 -18.49
C TYR A 361 24.48 -4.41 -18.06
N LEU A 362 23.91 -5.55 -17.69
CA LEU A 362 22.52 -5.64 -17.24
C LEU A 362 22.29 -4.85 -15.95
N ARG A 363 23.21 -4.92 -14.98
CA ARG A 363 23.16 -4.11 -13.75
C ARG A 363 23.11 -2.62 -14.05
N GLN A 364 23.96 -2.13 -14.97
CA GLN A 364 23.96 -0.72 -15.36
C GLN A 364 22.64 -0.33 -16.04
N LYS A 365 22.09 -1.18 -16.91
CA LYS A 365 20.77 -0.94 -17.54
C LYS A 365 19.61 -0.92 -16.55
N MET A 366 19.61 -1.79 -15.54
CA MET A 366 18.63 -1.73 -14.45
C MET A 366 18.73 -0.41 -13.68
N LEU A 367 19.93 0.09 -13.39
CA LEU A 367 20.10 1.38 -12.74
C LEU A 367 19.61 2.54 -13.60
N GLU A 368 19.89 2.54 -14.90
CA GLU A 368 19.39 3.53 -15.85
C GLU A 368 17.85 3.55 -15.91
N GLU A 369 17.21 2.38 -16.04
CA GLU A 369 15.75 2.26 -16.03
C GLU A 369 15.16 2.80 -14.72
N ALA A 370 15.73 2.42 -13.57
CA ALA A 370 15.26 2.88 -12.26
C ALA A 370 15.47 4.38 -12.03
N TRP A 371 16.54 4.95 -12.57
CA TRP A 371 16.83 6.37 -12.49
C TRP A 371 15.82 7.19 -13.29
N LEU A 372 15.53 6.76 -14.52
CA LEU A 372 14.51 7.37 -15.37
C LEU A 372 13.13 7.28 -14.71
N ALA A 373 12.76 6.11 -14.19
CA ALA A 373 11.51 5.91 -13.49
C ALA A 373 11.35 6.85 -12.28
N ALA A 374 12.41 7.08 -11.51
CA ALA A 374 12.38 8.01 -10.37
C ALA A 374 12.06 9.45 -10.81
N MET A 375 12.67 9.92 -11.91
CA MET A 375 12.37 11.26 -12.46
C MET A 375 10.90 11.38 -12.87
N TYR A 376 10.37 10.40 -13.60
CA TYR A 376 8.96 10.40 -14.02
C TYR A 376 7.99 10.27 -12.84
N TYR A 377 8.33 9.46 -11.85
CA TYR A 377 7.51 9.28 -10.64
C TYR A 377 7.41 10.60 -9.86
N ILE A 378 8.52 11.32 -9.63
CA ILE A 378 8.46 12.65 -8.99
C ILE A 378 7.61 13.61 -9.80
N ALA A 379 7.80 13.65 -11.12
CA ALA A 379 7.00 14.53 -11.98
C ALA A 379 5.50 14.24 -11.86
N GLU A 380 5.14 12.96 -11.81
CA GLU A 380 3.76 12.52 -11.66
C GLU A 380 3.17 12.91 -10.28
N ILE A 381 3.93 12.74 -9.20
CA ILE A 381 3.51 13.17 -7.85
C ILE A 381 3.39 14.70 -7.77
N ARG A 382 4.39 15.44 -8.27
CA ARG A 382 4.40 16.91 -8.29
C ARG A 382 3.26 17.49 -9.11
N SER A 383 2.85 16.81 -10.17
CA SER A 383 1.73 17.25 -10.99
C SER A 383 0.38 17.26 -10.25
N ASP A 384 0.23 16.48 -9.17
CA ASP A 384 -0.92 16.58 -8.26
C ASP A 384 -0.67 17.61 -7.17
N ARG A 385 0.52 17.55 -6.57
CA ARG A 385 0.88 18.34 -5.41
C ARG A 385 0.89 19.85 -5.70
N ASP A 386 1.38 20.23 -6.87
CA ASP A 386 1.59 21.64 -7.22
C ASP A 386 0.33 22.28 -7.84
N LEU A 387 -0.80 21.55 -7.91
CA LEU A 387 -2.11 22.11 -8.25
C LEU A 387 -2.71 22.91 -7.07
N ALA A 388 -3.60 23.85 -7.40
CA ALA A 388 -4.31 24.66 -6.41
C ALA A 388 -5.38 23.88 -5.62
N ALA A 389 -5.80 22.72 -6.12
CA ALA A 389 -6.78 21.82 -5.49
C ALA A 389 -6.27 20.37 -5.60
N ASP A 390 -6.57 19.54 -4.60
CA ASP A 390 -6.28 18.10 -4.69
C ASP A 390 -7.14 17.49 -5.81
N PRO A 391 -6.53 16.88 -6.85
CA PRO A 391 -7.27 16.33 -7.96
C PRO A 391 -8.19 15.18 -7.54
N VAL A 392 -7.83 14.39 -6.51
CA VAL A 392 -8.70 13.33 -5.97
C VAL A 392 -9.95 13.94 -5.34
N LEU A 393 -9.81 14.96 -4.50
CA LEU A 393 -10.98 15.62 -3.88
C LEU A 393 -11.81 16.42 -4.88
N THR A 394 -11.20 16.85 -5.99
CA THR A 394 -11.92 17.49 -7.10
C THR A 394 -12.79 16.47 -7.83
N CYS A 395 -12.29 15.26 -8.05
CA CYS A 395 -13.05 14.17 -8.70
C CYS A 395 -14.07 13.51 -7.76
N PHE A 396 -13.80 13.53 -6.46
CA PHE A 396 -14.63 12.95 -5.39
C PHE A 396 -14.98 14.03 -4.36
N PRO A 397 -15.88 14.97 -4.69
CA PRO A 397 -16.32 16.01 -3.76
C PRO A 397 -17.06 15.42 -2.56
N ASP A 398 -17.10 16.16 -1.46
CA ASP A 398 -17.76 15.77 -0.21
C ASP A 398 -17.25 14.44 0.40
N THR A 399 -16.00 14.05 0.08
CA THR A 399 -15.34 12.87 0.66
C THR A 399 -14.28 13.25 1.69
N ILE A 400 -14.12 12.39 2.69
CA ILE A 400 -13.05 12.53 3.69
C ILE A 400 -11.79 11.83 3.15
N ARG A 401 -10.68 12.59 3.08
CA ARG A 401 -9.41 12.15 2.49
C ARG A 401 -8.60 11.26 3.44
N TRP A 402 -8.39 10.00 3.05
CA TRP A 402 -7.53 9.04 3.73
C TRP A 402 -6.25 8.73 2.94
N THR A 403 -5.17 8.39 3.62
CA THR A 403 -3.87 8.15 2.97
C THR A 403 -3.12 7.03 3.67
N ILE A 404 -2.19 6.38 2.99
CA ILE A 404 -1.29 5.39 3.62
C ILE A 404 -0.06 6.07 4.29
N HIS A 405 0.18 7.35 3.99
CA HIS A 405 1.28 8.16 4.53
C HIS A 405 0.73 9.23 5.48
N ALA A 406 1.30 9.37 6.67
CA ALA A 406 0.83 10.35 7.65
C ALA A 406 1.14 11.78 7.21
N LYS A 407 0.11 12.52 6.76
CA LYS A 407 0.20 13.89 6.26
C LYS A 407 -0.73 14.82 7.05
N ARG A 408 -0.38 16.11 7.16
CA ARG A 408 -1.28 17.11 7.74
C ARG A 408 -2.52 17.28 6.84
N GLY A 409 -3.68 17.44 7.46
CA GLY A 409 -4.98 17.54 6.78
C GLY A 409 -5.52 16.24 6.20
N GLN A 410 -4.89 15.08 6.45
CA GLN A 410 -5.37 13.78 5.98
C GLN A 410 -5.32 12.71 7.08
N LEU A 411 -6.21 11.73 7.01
CA LEU A 411 -6.25 10.60 7.94
C LEU A 411 -5.37 9.46 7.43
N ALA A 412 -4.28 9.16 8.15
CA ALA A 412 -3.39 8.08 7.77
C ALA A 412 -3.88 6.72 8.24
N LEU A 413 -4.18 5.82 7.31
CA LEU A 413 -4.55 4.46 7.61
C LEU A 413 -3.38 3.72 8.28
N LEU A 414 -3.69 3.03 9.37
CA LEU A 414 -2.80 2.07 10.00
C LEU A 414 -2.87 0.75 9.26
N THR A 415 -1.84 0.46 8.48
CA THR A 415 -1.57 -0.89 8.00
C THR A 415 -0.87 -1.69 9.09
N THR A 416 -1.23 -2.97 9.20
CA THR A 416 -0.66 -3.88 10.20
C THR A 416 0.82 -4.13 9.86
N ALA A 417 1.72 -3.72 10.75
CA ALA A 417 3.15 -4.02 10.64
C ALA A 417 3.48 -5.28 11.46
N GLY A 418 4.25 -6.19 10.86
CA GLY A 418 4.84 -7.34 11.54
C GLY A 418 6.11 -6.94 12.29
N GLN A 419 7.18 -7.71 12.16
CA GLN A 419 8.50 -7.28 12.61
C GLN A 419 9.11 -6.28 11.62
N GLY A 420 9.57 -5.13 12.12
CA GLY A 420 10.25 -4.11 11.31
C GLY A 420 9.31 -3.11 10.65
N ASP A 421 9.69 -2.62 9.48
CA ASP A 421 8.96 -1.57 8.77
C ASP A 421 7.63 -2.09 8.19
N PRO A 422 6.54 -1.30 8.24
CA PRO A 422 5.27 -1.67 7.63
C PRO A 422 5.42 -1.85 6.12
N VAL A 423 5.05 -3.02 5.60
CA VAL A 423 4.99 -3.28 4.16
C VAL A 423 3.55 -3.16 3.70
N GLN A 424 3.32 -2.42 2.60
CA GLN A 424 1.99 -2.28 2.04
C GLN A 424 1.54 -3.60 1.37
N PRO A 425 0.23 -3.90 1.35
CA PRO A 425 -0.30 -5.18 0.84
C PRO A 425 0.24 -5.60 -0.54
N TRP A 426 0.39 -4.64 -1.43
CA TRP A 426 0.82 -4.83 -2.82
C TRP A 426 2.35 -4.90 -3.00
N HIS A 427 3.14 -4.69 -1.93
CA HIS A 427 4.60 -4.79 -1.93
C HIS A 427 5.12 -6.01 -1.14
N GLY A 428 4.24 -6.96 -0.83
CA GLY A 428 4.56 -8.17 -0.09
C GLY A 428 3.51 -9.25 -0.30
N SER A 429 3.61 -10.32 0.47
CA SER A 429 2.57 -11.34 0.60
C SER A 429 2.13 -11.49 2.05
N ALA A 430 0.91 -12.01 2.23
CA ALA A 430 0.38 -12.23 3.56
C ALA A 430 1.17 -13.29 4.30
N VAL A 431 1.36 -13.09 5.62
CA VAL A 431 1.84 -14.13 6.52
C VAL A 431 0.97 -14.21 7.76
N CYS A 432 0.58 -15.44 8.11
CA CYS A 432 -0.10 -15.80 9.35
C CYS A 432 0.95 -16.06 10.43
N GLN A 433 0.97 -15.25 11.50
CA GLN A 433 1.96 -15.34 12.59
C GLN A 433 1.31 -15.15 13.96
N LEU A 434 1.98 -15.65 15.00
CA LEU A 434 1.63 -15.36 16.37
C LEU A 434 2.07 -13.95 16.78
N THR A 435 1.21 -13.32 17.57
CA THR A 435 1.55 -12.11 18.30
C THR A 435 2.28 -12.47 19.59
N THR A 436 2.84 -11.46 20.27
CA THR A 436 3.45 -11.62 21.60
C THR A 436 2.48 -12.13 22.68
N THR A 437 1.17 -12.10 22.40
CA THR A 437 0.09 -12.58 23.26
C THR A 437 -0.51 -13.91 22.77
N ASN A 438 0.20 -14.64 21.91
CA ASN A 438 -0.22 -15.92 21.33
C ASN A 438 -1.57 -15.85 20.59
N LYS A 439 -1.87 -14.71 19.97
CA LYS A 439 -2.99 -14.57 19.03
C LYS A 439 -2.47 -14.69 17.61
N ILE A 440 -3.31 -15.14 16.69
CA ILE A 440 -2.96 -15.18 15.27
C ILE A 440 -3.31 -13.86 14.62
N LYS A 441 -2.41 -13.34 13.79
CA LYS A 441 -2.63 -12.15 12.98
C LYS A 441 -2.00 -12.29 11.60
N PHE A 442 -2.62 -11.66 10.61
CA PHE A 442 -2.08 -11.55 9.26
C PHE A 442 -1.27 -10.26 9.11
N TYR A 443 0.00 -10.42 8.73
CA TYR A 443 0.93 -9.36 8.40
C TYR A 443 1.26 -9.38 6.91
N THR A 444 1.99 -8.38 6.43
CA THR A 444 2.54 -8.36 5.08
C THR A 444 4.05 -8.27 5.16
N HIS A 445 4.74 -9.16 4.45
CA HIS A 445 6.20 -9.15 4.34
C HIS A 445 6.62 -9.48 2.89
N PRO A 446 7.80 -9.03 2.45
CA PRO A 446 8.33 -9.43 1.15
C PRO A 446 8.63 -10.93 1.16
N VAL A 447 8.42 -11.58 0.02
CA VAL A 447 8.69 -13.02 -0.15
C VAL A 447 10.12 -13.40 0.24
N LEU A 448 11.13 -12.57 -0.06
CA LEU A 448 12.52 -12.83 0.35
C LEU A 448 12.66 -13.02 1.87
N LEU A 449 11.93 -12.22 2.66
CA LEU A 449 11.96 -12.34 4.12
C LEU A 449 11.19 -13.57 4.59
N LEU A 450 10.09 -13.91 3.93
CA LEU A 450 9.24 -15.04 4.28
C LEU A 450 9.96 -16.37 4.04
N GLU A 451 10.45 -16.56 2.81
CA GLU A 451 11.11 -17.79 2.40
C GLU A 451 12.46 -17.96 3.09
N GLY A 452 13.24 -16.89 3.20
CA GLY A 452 14.50 -16.90 3.94
C GLY A 452 14.36 -17.21 5.45
N LYS A 453 13.16 -17.01 6.02
CA LYS A 453 12.84 -17.40 7.41
C LYS A 453 12.15 -18.76 7.54
N GLY A 454 12.01 -19.52 6.46
CA GLY A 454 11.41 -20.85 6.54
C GLY A 454 9.88 -20.86 6.51
N ALA A 455 9.22 -19.78 6.11
CA ALA A 455 7.76 -19.71 6.11
C ALA A 455 7.14 -20.70 5.11
N THR A 456 6.01 -21.31 5.48
CA THR A 456 5.34 -22.35 4.70
C THR A 456 4.29 -21.73 3.76
N PRO A 457 4.40 -21.85 2.43
CA PRO A 457 3.41 -21.30 1.51
C PRO A 457 2.12 -22.13 1.52
N ILE A 458 0.97 -21.45 1.54
CA ILE A 458 -0.36 -22.05 1.38
C ILE A 458 -0.86 -21.77 -0.03
N LEU A 459 -0.94 -22.82 -0.85
CA LEU A 459 -1.43 -22.77 -2.22
C LEU A 459 -2.88 -23.27 -2.26
N VAL A 460 -3.69 -22.71 -3.16
CA VAL A 460 -5.04 -23.23 -3.41
C VAL A 460 -5.00 -24.18 -4.61
N ASP A 461 -5.41 -25.42 -4.42
CA ASP A 461 -5.63 -26.37 -5.51
C ASP A 461 -6.96 -26.07 -6.20
N ASP A 462 -6.91 -25.12 -7.13
CA ASP A 462 -8.06 -24.54 -7.79
C ASP A 462 -8.10 -24.91 -9.29
N PRO A 463 -8.70 -26.06 -9.65
CA PRO A 463 -8.77 -26.50 -11.04
C PRO A 463 -9.61 -25.57 -11.93
N GLN A 464 -10.44 -24.72 -11.33
CA GLN A 464 -11.29 -23.75 -12.03
C GLN A 464 -10.62 -22.37 -12.15
N ASN A 465 -9.47 -22.17 -11.51
CA ASN A 465 -8.74 -20.91 -11.45
C ASN A 465 -9.61 -19.71 -11.02
N LEU A 466 -10.57 -19.94 -10.12
CA LEU A 466 -11.38 -18.92 -9.44
C LEU A 466 -10.53 -17.85 -8.74
N PHE A 467 -9.39 -18.25 -8.13
CA PHE A 467 -8.52 -17.32 -7.41
C PHE A 467 -7.50 -16.61 -8.32
N GLY A 468 -7.21 -17.14 -9.52
CA GLY A 468 -6.11 -16.66 -10.36
C GLY A 468 -4.71 -16.98 -9.80
N LEU A 469 -4.62 -17.67 -8.66
CA LEU A 469 -3.38 -17.83 -7.87
C LEU A 469 -2.55 -19.06 -8.29
N LYS A 470 -2.56 -19.45 -9.56
CA LYS A 470 -1.75 -20.58 -10.02
C LYS A 470 -0.27 -20.33 -9.72
N ASN A 471 0.34 -21.19 -8.90
CA ASN A 471 1.72 -21.07 -8.39
C ASN A 471 1.99 -19.82 -7.52
N GLN A 472 0.95 -19.10 -7.10
CA GLN A 472 1.05 -17.97 -6.18
C GLN A 472 0.42 -18.37 -4.83
N PRO A 473 1.11 -18.15 -3.69
CA PRO A 473 0.52 -18.44 -2.40
C PRO A 473 -0.63 -17.49 -2.08
N LEU A 474 -1.71 -18.04 -1.52
CA LEU A 474 -2.78 -17.27 -0.90
C LEU A 474 -2.26 -16.52 0.33
N PHE A 475 -1.34 -17.15 1.07
CA PHE A 475 -0.54 -16.58 2.15
C PHE A 475 0.57 -17.55 2.56
N TYR A 476 1.44 -17.11 3.46
CA TYR A 476 2.44 -17.93 4.12
C TYR A 476 2.09 -18.16 5.59
N VAL A 477 2.53 -19.26 6.18
CA VAL A 477 2.47 -19.51 7.62
C VAL A 477 3.86 -19.32 8.21
N GLY A 478 3.98 -18.47 9.23
CA GLY A 478 5.23 -18.27 9.96
C GLY A 478 5.68 -19.54 10.68
N SER A 479 6.99 -19.69 10.84
CA SER A 479 7.61 -20.85 11.52
C SER A 479 7.24 -20.97 13.01
N ASP A 480 6.64 -19.94 13.58
CA ASP A 480 6.14 -19.86 14.94
C ASP A 480 4.76 -20.52 15.14
N ILE A 481 4.07 -20.89 14.05
CA ILE A 481 2.82 -21.64 14.10
C ILE A 481 3.11 -23.09 13.73
N HIS A 482 2.90 -24.00 14.68
CA HIS A 482 3.00 -25.44 14.46
C HIS A 482 1.60 -26.02 14.27
N PHE A 483 1.41 -26.80 13.19
CA PHE A 483 0.14 -27.43 12.87
C PHE A 483 0.39 -28.78 12.19
N LYS A 484 -0.55 -29.72 12.36
CA LYS A 484 -0.40 -31.08 11.81
C LYS A 484 -0.79 -31.17 10.33
N ASP A 485 -1.82 -30.43 9.96
CA ASP A 485 -2.45 -30.42 8.64
C ASP A 485 -3.21 -29.10 8.44
N SER A 486 -3.76 -28.88 7.25
CA SER A 486 -4.51 -27.66 6.93
C SER A 486 -5.74 -27.43 7.81
N ASP A 487 -6.38 -28.50 8.30
CA ASP A 487 -7.58 -28.38 9.15
C ASP A 487 -7.21 -27.97 10.57
N ASP A 488 -6.09 -28.48 11.09
CA ASP A 488 -5.52 -28.03 12.34
C ASP A 488 -5.13 -26.55 12.29
N LEU A 489 -4.49 -26.12 11.20
CA LEU A 489 -4.19 -24.71 10.96
C LEU A 489 -5.47 -23.87 10.95
N LEU A 490 -6.52 -24.31 10.25
CA LEU A 490 -7.79 -23.60 10.18
C LEU A 490 -8.42 -23.43 11.57
N ARG A 491 -8.47 -24.50 12.38
CA ARG A 491 -8.98 -24.44 13.75
C ARG A 491 -8.18 -23.48 14.63
N GLN A 492 -6.86 -23.44 14.46
CA GLN A 492 -6.01 -22.47 15.17
C GLN A 492 -6.35 -21.04 14.74
N ILE A 493 -6.48 -20.76 13.44
CA ILE A 493 -6.90 -19.45 12.92
C ILE A 493 -8.26 -19.07 13.52
N GLU A 494 -9.26 -19.95 13.46
CA GLU A 494 -10.61 -19.70 13.99
C GLU A 494 -10.63 -19.31 15.48
N SER A 495 -9.78 -19.95 16.29
CA SER A 495 -9.77 -19.77 17.74
C SER A 495 -8.86 -18.64 18.22
N LEU A 496 -7.79 -18.35 17.48
CA LEU A 496 -6.74 -17.42 17.91
C LEU A 496 -6.70 -16.12 17.11
N LEU A 497 -7.40 -16.02 15.97
CA LEU A 497 -7.37 -14.84 15.11
C LEU A 497 -7.81 -13.58 15.87
N THR A 498 -7.01 -12.52 15.73
CA THR A 498 -7.35 -11.17 16.19
C THR A 498 -7.27 -10.17 15.04
N ARG A 499 -8.23 -9.24 15.02
CA ARG A 499 -8.24 -8.09 14.10
C ARG A 499 -7.66 -6.82 14.73
N LYS A 500 -7.26 -6.86 16.00
CA LYS A 500 -6.63 -5.71 16.67
C LYS A 500 -5.29 -5.38 16.00
N ARG A 501 -5.15 -4.16 15.47
CA ARG A 501 -3.94 -3.69 14.80
C ARG A 501 -2.83 -3.36 15.78
N LYS A 502 -3.18 -2.81 16.95
CA LYS A 502 -2.26 -2.59 18.08
C LYS A 502 -2.73 -3.43 19.26
N LEU A 503 -1.83 -4.26 19.80
CA LEU A 503 -2.09 -5.07 21.00
C LEU A 503 -1.64 -4.34 22.25
#